data_AF-A0AAU7ZPA0-F1
#
_entry.id   AF-A0AAU7ZPA0-F1
#
_cell.length_a   1.000
_cell.length_b   1.000
_cell.length_c   1.000
_cell.angle_alpha   90.00
_cell.angle_beta   90.00
_cell.angle_gamma   90.00
#
_symmetry.space_group_name_H-M   'P 1'
#
loop_
_entity.id
_entity.type
_entity.pdbx_description
1 polymer ?
#
loop_
_entity_poly.entity_id
_entity_poly.type
_entity_poly.pdbx_seq_one_letter_code
_entity_poly.pdbx_strand_id
1 'polypeptide(L)'
;MEQTLVDVFEEARIVVAAADRKVAEEEERRREGERAGLLQTLGARIEEAFDFTSREKLELEPRLDVQRGVAVVEFVVRSLRAIFLLSPNEGNTWTLRLLADGHEMEVLSEFQGGTKDEAGSQRLAAARIVTMIGNWIQSARRPPQAVPVAVTMVPTEIPTVRAGSSRLQLREEPKHERTYGTMGKFLGA
;
A
#
# COMPACT_ATOMS: atom_id res chain seq x y z
N MET A 1 38.23 -2.05 -61.72
CA MET A 1 37.34 -0.97 -61.25
C MET A 1 36.20 -1.49 -60.36
N GLU A 2 35.71 -2.71 -60.55
CA GLU A 2 34.66 -3.27 -59.66
C GLU A 2 35.17 -3.61 -58.25
N GLN A 3 36.39 -4.15 -58.11
CA GLN A 3 36.99 -4.48 -56.80
C GLN A 3 37.08 -3.27 -55.86
N THR A 4 37.55 -2.14 -56.38
CA THR A 4 37.74 -0.88 -55.63
C THR A 4 36.43 -0.28 -55.12
N LEU A 5 35.31 -0.53 -55.81
CA LEU A 5 34.00 -0.06 -55.34
C LEU A 5 33.48 -0.95 -54.21
N VAL A 6 33.68 -2.28 -54.32
CA VAL A 6 33.30 -3.25 -53.28
C VAL A 6 34.05 -2.96 -51.98
N ASP A 7 35.35 -2.70 -52.05
CA ASP A 7 36.17 -2.38 -50.86
C ASP A 7 35.69 -1.09 -50.17
N VAL A 8 35.32 -0.05 -50.94
CA VAL A 8 34.78 1.21 -50.40
C VAL A 8 33.41 1.02 -49.76
N PHE A 9 32.55 0.17 -50.32
CA PHE A 9 31.27 -0.16 -49.72
C PHE A 9 31.44 -0.96 -48.42
N GLU A 10 32.41 -1.87 -48.36
CA GLU A 10 32.73 -2.63 -47.17
C GLU A 10 33.29 -1.73 -46.06
N GLU A 11 34.18 -0.80 -46.40
CA GLU A 11 34.70 0.22 -45.49
C GLU A 11 33.57 1.15 -44.98
N ALA A 12 32.69 1.62 -45.87
CA ALA A 12 31.53 2.43 -45.50
C ALA A 12 30.59 1.69 -44.55
N ARG A 13 30.36 0.40 -44.76
CA ARG A 13 29.53 -0.44 -43.87
C ARG A 13 30.14 -0.56 -42.47
N ILE A 14 31.47 -0.71 -42.38
CA ILE A 14 32.18 -0.77 -41.09
C ILE A 14 32.06 0.57 -40.36
N VAL A 15 32.23 1.69 -41.06
CA VAL A 15 32.10 3.04 -40.49
C VAL A 15 30.69 3.29 -39.97
N VAL A 16 29.65 2.92 -40.73
CA VAL A 16 28.26 3.05 -40.29
C VAL A 16 27.97 2.19 -39.06
N ALA A 17 28.39 0.92 -39.05
CA ALA A 17 28.19 0.04 -37.90
C ALA A 17 28.90 0.54 -36.63
N ALA A 18 30.10 1.11 -36.78
CA ALA A 18 30.82 1.73 -35.67
C ALA A 18 30.13 3.00 -35.17
N ALA A 19 29.58 3.82 -36.06
CA ALA A 19 28.79 5.01 -35.72
C ALA A 19 27.50 4.63 -34.98
N ASP A 20 26.75 3.65 -35.47
CA ASP A 20 25.52 3.15 -34.85
C ASP A 20 25.79 2.61 -33.43
N ARG A 21 26.87 1.85 -33.27
CA ARG A 21 27.31 1.38 -31.95
C ARG A 21 27.62 2.54 -31.01
N LYS A 22 28.34 3.55 -31.49
CA LYS A 22 28.70 4.72 -30.67
C LYS A 22 27.46 5.51 -30.26
N VAL A 23 26.50 5.70 -31.16
CA VAL A 23 25.21 6.34 -30.88
C VAL A 23 24.44 5.54 -29.82
N ALA A 24 24.38 4.21 -29.95
CA ALA A 24 23.73 3.36 -28.97
C ALA A 24 24.37 3.46 -27.57
N GLU A 25 25.70 3.46 -27.49
CA GLU A 25 26.44 3.63 -26.22
C GLU A 25 26.23 5.02 -25.60
N GLU A 26 26.14 6.08 -26.41
CA GLU A 26 25.84 7.44 -25.93
C GLU A 26 24.39 7.57 -25.43
N GLU A 27 23.43 6.95 -26.12
CA GLU A 27 22.04 6.90 -25.68
C GLU A 27 21.88 6.12 -24.36
N GLU A 28 22.58 4.99 -24.22
CA GLU A 28 22.57 4.21 -22.98
C GLU A 28 23.13 5.04 -21.82
N ARG A 29 24.28 5.69 -22.00
CA ARG A 29 24.86 6.60 -21.01
C ARG A 29 23.91 7.72 -20.61
N ARG A 30 23.18 8.29 -21.59
CA ARG A 30 22.19 9.33 -21.32
C ARG A 30 21.03 8.79 -20.47
N ARG A 31 20.48 7.62 -20.83
CA ARG A 31 19.39 6.97 -20.09
C ARG A 31 19.80 6.62 -18.66
N GLU A 32 21.02 6.14 -18.46
CA GLU A 32 21.56 5.86 -17.13
C GLU A 32 21.73 7.13 -16.31
N GLY A 33 22.22 8.22 -16.92
CA GLY A 33 22.32 9.53 -16.27
C GLY A 33 20.96 10.09 -15.85
N GLU A 34 19.96 10.02 -16.74
CA GLU A 34 18.57 10.40 -16.44
C GLU A 34 18.00 9.56 -15.28
N ARG A 35 18.21 8.23 -15.31
CA ARG A 35 17.78 7.32 -14.24
C ARG A 35 18.44 7.67 -12.91
N ALA A 36 19.74 7.92 -12.88
CA ALA A 36 20.46 8.29 -11.67
C ALA A 36 19.94 9.60 -11.07
N GLY A 37 19.69 10.62 -11.90
CA GLY A 37 19.12 11.90 -11.47
C GLY A 37 17.71 11.76 -10.88
N LEU A 38 16.86 10.94 -11.50
CA LEU A 38 15.52 10.62 -10.99
C LEU A 38 15.58 9.93 -9.62
N LEU A 39 16.45 8.93 -9.46
CA LEU A 39 16.62 8.21 -8.19
C LEU A 39 17.16 9.10 -7.09
N GLN A 40 18.12 9.96 -7.40
CA GLN A 40 18.66 10.93 -6.44
C GLN A 40 17.58 11.89 -5.95
N THR A 41 16.77 12.42 -6.88
CA THR A 41 15.66 13.32 -6.57
C THR A 41 14.60 12.63 -5.71
N LEU A 42 14.28 11.38 -6.02
CA LEU A 42 13.33 10.58 -5.24
C LEU A 42 13.86 10.30 -3.83
N GLY A 43 15.15 9.97 -3.70
CA GLY A 43 15.79 9.73 -2.40
C GLY A 43 15.65 10.94 -1.48
N ALA A 44 15.95 12.13 -1.98
CA ALA A 44 15.77 13.36 -1.22
C ALA A 44 14.29 13.60 -0.83
N ARG A 45 13.34 13.40 -1.75
CA ARG A 45 11.90 13.57 -1.45
C ARG A 45 11.40 12.57 -0.41
N ILE A 46 11.88 11.33 -0.44
CA ILE A 46 11.54 10.30 0.56
C ILE A 46 12.02 10.72 1.95
N GLU A 47 13.28 11.16 2.05
CA GLU A 47 13.87 11.59 3.32
C GLU A 47 13.18 12.85 3.89
N GLU A 48 12.67 13.73 3.03
CA GLU A 48 11.91 14.91 3.45
C GLU A 48 10.47 14.60 3.84
N ALA A 49 9.86 13.56 3.26
CA ALA A 49 8.45 13.22 3.47
C ALA A 49 8.22 12.16 4.55
N PHE A 50 9.17 11.24 4.77
CA PHE A 50 8.94 10.05 5.59
C PHE A 50 10.14 9.71 6.47
N ASP A 51 9.85 9.45 7.75
CA ASP A 51 10.84 8.90 8.68
C ASP A 51 10.48 7.45 9.01
N PHE A 52 11.02 6.51 8.24
CA PHE A 52 10.88 5.06 8.50
C PHE A 52 11.89 4.61 9.56
N THR A 53 11.40 3.88 10.56
CA THR A 53 12.27 3.27 11.58
C THR A 53 13.14 2.17 10.97
N SER A 54 14.28 1.86 11.60
CA SER A 54 15.15 0.77 11.17
C SER A 54 14.41 -0.57 11.08
N ARG A 55 13.45 -0.82 11.98
CA ARG A 55 12.61 -2.02 11.96
C ARG A 55 11.74 -2.08 10.70
N GLU A 56 11.07 -0.99 10.35
CA GLU A 56 10.21 -0.95 9.16
C GLU A 56 11.02 -1.08 7.87
N LYS A 57 12.21 -0.48 7.81
CA LYS A 57 13.13 -0.65 6.68
C LYS A 57 13.56 -2.12 6.50
N LEU A 58 13.76 -2.85 7.60
CA LEU A 58 14.07 -4.28 7.55
C LEU A 58 12.86 -5.12 7.12
N GLU A 59 11.65 -4.78 7.57
CA GLU A 59 10.44 -5.54 7.25
C GLU A 59 9.95 -5.30 5.81
N LEU A 60 10.09 -4.07 5.30
CA LEU A 60 9.58 -3.67 3.99
C LEU A 60 10.63 -3.62 2.87
N GLU A 61 11.93 -3.66 3.22
CA GLU A 61 13.06 -3.57 2.28
C GLU A 61 12.85 -2.51 1.18
N PRO A 62 12.73 -1.21 1.53
CA PRO A 62 12.48 -0.15 0.56
C PRO A 62 13.61 -0.05 -0.47
N ARG A 63 13.28 -0.04 -1.75
CA ARG A 63 14.22 0.11 -2.87
C ARG A 63 13.78 1.26 -3.76
N LEU A 64 14.72 2.10 -4.17
CA LEU A 64 14.44 3.12 -5.17
C LEU A 64 14.57 2.49 -6.56
N ASP A 65 13.56 2.65 -7.39
CA ASP A 65 13.60 2.19 -8.79
C ASP A 65 12.96 3.22 -9.74
N VAL A 66 13.15 3.01 -11.05
CA VAL A 66 12.51 3.80 -12.09
C VAL A 66 11.67 2.87 -12.97
N GLN A 67 10.36 2.96 -12.84
CA GLN A 67 9.41 2.21 -13.64
C GLN A 67 8.80 3.10 -14.72
N ARG A 68 8.98 2.71 -15.99
CA ARG A 68 8.44 3.44 -17.17
C ARG A 68 8.77 4.94 -17.16
N GLY A 69 9.99 5.28 -16.72
CA GLY A 69 10.46 6.67 -16.62
C GLY A 69 10.02 7.42 -15.36
N VAL A 70 9.29 6.78 -14.44
CA VAL A 70 8.84 7.38 -13.17
C VAL A 70 9.62 6.76 -12.01
N ALA A 71 10.22 7.60 -11.18
CA ALA A 71 10.90 7.17 -9.97
C ALA A 71 9.87 6.71 -8.92
N VAL A 72 10.05 5.51 -8.37
CA VAL A 72 9.16 4.89 -7.38
C VAL A 72 9.95 4.25 -6.25
N VAL A 73 9.32 4.10 -5.08
CA VAL A 73 9.84 3.29 -3.98
C VAL A 73 9.11 1.98 -3.93
N GLU A 74 9.87 0.89 -4.07
CA GLU A 74 9.36 -0.46 -3.99
C GLU A 74 9.52 -0.99 -2.56
N PHE A 75 8.43 -1.49 -1.99
CA PHE A 75 8.45 -2.27 -0.76
C PHE A 75 8.21 -3.74 -1.10
N VAL A 76 9.18 -4.59 -0.77
CA VAL A 76 9.17 -6.02 -1.12
C VAL A 76 8.74 -6.84 0.09
N VAL A 77 7.53 -7.38 0.04
CA VAL A 77 7.00 -8.24 1.12
C VAL A 77 7.20 -9.70 0.74
N ARG A 78 8.38 -10.24 1.06
CA ARG A 78 8.81 -11.60 0.67
C ARG A 78 7.82 -12.70 1.08
N SER A 79 7.15 -12.51 2.21
CA SER A 79 6.20 -13.49 2.74
C SER A 79 4.94 -13.69 1.89
N LEU A 80 4.64 -12.80 0.93
CA LEU A 80 3.40 -12.83 0.15
C LEU A 80 3.58 -12.65 -1.37
N ARG A 81 4.81 -12.65 -1.90
CA ARG A 81 5.10 -12.38 -3.33
C ARG A 81 4.34 -11.15 -3.87
N ALA A 82 4.30 -10.09 -3.07
CA ALA A 82 3.65 -8.83 -3.41
C ALA A 82 4.67 -7.69 -3.34
N ILE A 83 4.56 -6.75 -4.28
CA ILE A 83 5.36 -5.54 -4.36
C ILE A 83 4.43 -4.35 -4.19
N PHE A 84 4.76 -3.45 -3.27
CA PHE A 84 4.04 -2.19 -3.12
C PHE A 84 4.89 -1.07 -3.71
N LEU A 85 4.28 -0.23 -4.53
CA LEU A 85 4.94 0.85 -5.24
C LEU A 85 4.43 2.18 -4.71
N LEU A 86 5.31 2.96 -4.11
CA LEU A 86 5.02 4.31 -3.65
C LEU A 86 5.60 5.29 -4.66
N SER A 87 4.73 5.98 -5.39
CA SER A 87 5.12 7.00 -6.36
C SER A 87 4.76 8.39 -5.84
N PRO A 88 5.67 9.37 -5.94
CA PRO A 88 5.32 10.75 -5.63
C PRO A 88 4.43 11.32 -6.74
N ASN A 89 3.47 12.15 -6.34
CA ASN A 89 2.64 12.95 -7.24
C ASN A 89 3.06 14.44 -7.16
N GLU A 90 2.18 15.30 -7.66
CA GLU A 90 2.30 16.75 -7.51
C GLU A 90 2.34 17.17 -6.03
N GLY A 91 3.17 18.16 -5.73
CA GLY A 91 3.37 18.65 -4.36
C GLY A 91 4.00 17.60 -3.43
N ASN A 92 3.36 17.36 -2.29
CA ASN A 92 3.83 16.40 -1.28
C ASN A 92 2.83 15.24 -1.09
N THR A 93 2.10 14.90 -2.16
CA THR A 93 1.20 13.74 -2.19
C THR A 93 1.90 12.54 -2.78
N TRP A 94 1.55 11.35 -2.31
CA TRP A 94 2.14 10.08 -2.70
C TRP A 94 1.05 9.05 -2.92
N THR A 95 1.13 8.25 -3.98
CA THR A 95 0.20 7.14 -4.23
C THR A 95 0.90 5.83 -3.93
N LEU A 96 0.25 4.99 -3.13
CA LEU A 96 0.65 3.61 -2.90
C LEU A 96 -0.16 2.69 -3.81
N ARG A 97 0.54 1.93 -4.65
CA ARG A 97 -0.03 0.91 -5.52
C ARG A 97 0.45 -0.48 -5.13
N LEU A 98 -0.30 -1.50 -5.50
CA LEU A 98 0.02 -2.90 -5.29
C LEU A 98 0.23 -3.58 -6.63
N LEU A 99 1.28 -4.39 -6.72
CA LEU A 99 1.49 -5.37 -7.75
C LEU A 99 1.59 -6.76 -7.09
N ALA A 100 0.58 -7.60 -7.30
CA ALA A 100 0.52 -8.96 -6.77
C ALA A 100 0.40 -9.97 -7.91
N ASP A 101 0.93 -11.18 -7.72
CA ASP A 101 0.87 -12.27 -8.71
C ASP A 101 -0.58 -12.52 -9.16
N GLY A 102 -0.84 -12.38 -10.46
CA GLY A 102 -2.15 -12.64 -11.06
C GLY A 102 -3.17 -11.49 -10.94
N HIS A 103 -2.78 -10.33 -10.44
CA HIS A 103 -3.63 -9.15 -10.34
C HIS A 103 -3.08 -7.96 -11.15
N GLU A 104 -3.97 -7.13 -11.67
CA GLU A 104 -3.59 -5.84 -12.24
C GLU A 104 -3.11 -4.89 -11.13
N MET A 105 -2.37 -3.86 -11.53
CA MET A 105 -1.86 -2.88 -10.59
C MET A 105 -3.04 -2.12 -9.94
N GLU A 106 -3.20 -2.26 -8.64
CA GLU A 106 -4.28 -1.63 -7.88
C GLU A 106 -3.76 -0.41 -7.10
N VAL A 107 -4.53 0.68 -7.07
CA VAL A 107 -4.25 1.83 -6.20
C VAL A 107 -4.84 1.56 -4.82
N LEU A 108 -3.98 1.41 -3.80
CA LEU A 108 -4.43 1.16 -2.44
C LEU A 108 -4.89 2.44 -1.74
N SER A 109 -4.09 3.50 -1.83
CA SER A 109 -4.39 4.77 -1.18
C SER A 109 -3.46 5.88 -1.65
N GLU A 110 -3.89 7.11 -1.42
CA GLU A 110 -3.05 8.30 -1.50
C GLU A 110 -2.72 8.81 -0.10
N PHE A 111 -1.53 9.38 0.06
CA PHE A 111 -1.00 9.85 1.32
C PHE A 111 -0.39 11.23 1.14
N GLN A 112 -0.62 12.08 2.13
CA GLN A 112 0.16 13.29 2.32
C GLN A 112 1.48 12.91 3.03
N GLY A 113 2.61 13.30 2.45
CA GLY A 113 3.91 13.21 3.10
C GLY A 113 4.01 14.15 4.29
N GLY A 114 4.99 13.89 5.15
CA GLY A 114 5.29 14.76 6.28
C GLY A 114 5.87 16.09 5.85
N THR A 115 5.90 17.02 6.80
CA THR A 115 6.55 18.33 6.69
C THR A 115 8.01 18.20 7.15
N LYS A 116 8.95 18.74 6.36
CA LYS A 116 10.40 18.59 6.57
C LYS A 116 10.88 19.03 7.96
N ASP A 117 10.23 20.05 8.53
CA ASP A 117 10.61 20.63 9.82
C ASP A 117 9.93 19.96 11.01
N GLU A 118 9.08 18.95 10.77
CA GLU A 118 8.28 18.30 11.81
C GLU A 118 8.44 16.77 11.74
N ALA A 119 9.42 16.25 12.49
CA ALA A 119 9.71 14.82 12.56
C ALA A 119 8.47 13.98 12.92
N GLY A 120 7.58 14.48 13.79
CA GLY A 120 6.32 13.82 14.14
C GLY A 120 5.38 13.62 12.94
N SER A 121 5.36 14.60 12.02
CA SER A 121 4.56 14.57 10.78
C SER A 121 5.12 13.53 9.80
N GLN A 122 6.44 13.53 9.57
CA GLN A 122 7.13 12.54 8.74
C GLN A 122 6.94 11.11 9.26
N ARG A 123 7.02 10.95 10.59
CA ARG A 123 6.84 9.67 11.25
C ARG A 123 5.41 9.17 11.15
N LEU A 124 4.42 10.05 11.31
CA LEU A 124 3.01 9.72 11.13
C LEU A 124 2.71 9.32 9.68
N ALA A 125 3.26 10.05 8.71
CA ALA A 125 3.13 9.73 7.30
C ALA A 125 3.69 8.34 6.97
N ALA A 126 4.89 8.01 7.47
CA ALA A 126 5.49 6.68 7.33
C ALA A 126 4.62 5.59 7.97
N ALA A 127 4.13 5.83 9.19
CA ALA A 127 3.28 4.88 9.91
C ALA A 127 1.97 4.57 9.17
N ARG A 128 1.39 5.55 8.46
CA ARG A 128 0.19 5.35 7.63
C ARG A 128 0.44 4.37 6.48
N ILE A 129 1.59 4.50 5.81
CA ILE A 129 1.99 3.58 4.73
C ILE A 129 2.18 2.17 5.29
N VAL A 130 2.95 2.05 6.37
CA VAL A 130 3.22 0.76 7.03
C VAL A 130 1.92 0.09 7.49
N THR A 131 1.00 0.87 8.05
CA THR A 131 -0.32 0.37 8.48
C THR A 131 -1.16 -0.10 7.31
N MET A 132 -1.19 0.65 6.20
CA MET A 132 -1.94 0.26 5.00
C MET A 132 -1.40 -1.05 4.43
N ILE A 133 -0.09 -1.16 4.28
CA ILE A 133 0.58 -2.39 3.83
C ILE A 133 0.26 -3.55 4.79
N GLY A 134 0.41 -3.33 6.09
CA GLY A 134 0.12 -4.34 7.12
C GLY A 134 -1.33 -4.83 7.10
N ASN A 135 -2.30 -3.93 6.96
CA ASN A 135 -3.72 -4.27 6.85
C ASN A 135 -4.00 -5.10 5.60
N TRP A 136 -3.41 -4.71 4.47
CA TRP A 136 -3.54 -5.47 3.23
C TRP A 136 -2.97 -6.89 3.37
N ILE A 137 -1.76 -7.01 3.91
CA ILE A 137 -1.09 -8.30 4.20
C ILE A 137 -1.98 -9.20 5.07
N GLN A 138 -2.60 -8.64 6.11
CA GLN A 138 -3.49 -9.40 7.00
C GLN A 138 -4.77 -9.84 6.29
N SER A 139 -5.33 -8.98 5.43
CA SER A 139 -6.52 -9.32 4.64
C SER A 139 -6.23 -10.42 3.61
N ALA A 140 -5.09 -10.36 2.93
CA ALA A 140 -4.67 -11.35 1.94
C ALA A 140 -4.38 -12.74 2.56
N ARG A 141 -4.01 -12.78 3.84
CA ARG A 141 -3.76 -14.03 4.58
C ARG A 141 -5.03 -14.67 5.16
N ARG A 142 -6.17 -13.98 5.16
CA ARG A 142 -7.42 -14.61 5.61
C ARG A 142 -7.88 -15.61 4.56
N PRO A 143 -8.16 -16.87 4.94
CA PRO A 143 -8.92 -17.75 4.05
C PRO A 143 -10.29 -17.11 3.75
N PRO A 144 -10.85 -17.28 2.55
CA PRO A 144 -12.19 -16.80 2.24
C PRO A 144 -13.14 -17.36 3.29
N GLN A 145 -13.73 -16.48 4.12
CA GLN A 145 -14.73 -16.93 5.07
C GLN A 145 -15.90 -17.49 4.27
N ALA A 146 -16.15 -18.79 4.42
CA ALA A 146 -17.42 -19.38 4.03
C ALA A 146 -18.51 -18.58 4.76
N VAL A 147 -19.29 -17.83 3.98
CA VAL A 147 -20.51 -17.19 4.44
C VAL A 147 -21.36 -18.28 5.13
N PRO A 148 -21.67 -18.19 6.42
CA PRO A 148 -22.67 -19.08 6.98
C PRO A 148 -23.99 -18.70 6.32
N VAL A 149 -24.45 -19.53 5.39
CA VAL A 149 -25.83 -19.48 4.91
C VAL A 149 -26.69 -19.74 6.13
N ALA A 150 -27.23 -18.67 6.70
CA ALA A 150 -28.29 -18.75 7.69
C ALA A 150 -29.49 -19.38 6.96
N VAL A 151 -29.62 -20.70 7.08
CA VAL A 151 -30.82 -21.43 6.67
C VAL A 151 -31.97 -20.85 7.47
N THR A 152 -32.80 -20.06 6.79
CA THR A 152 -34.04 -19.51 7.31
C THR A 152 -34.98 -20.68 7.58
N MET A 153 -34.98 -21.19 8.81
CA MET A 153 -36.03 -22.09 9.26
C MET A 153 -37.23 -21.24 9.69
N VAL A 154 -38.17 -21.08 8.75
CA VAL A 154 -39.55 -20.70 9.04
C VAL A 154 -40.26 -21.93 9.59
N PRO A 155 -40.87 -21.90 10.79
CA PRO A 155 -41.84 -22.92 11.18
C PRO A 155 -43.24 -22.43 10.81
N THR A 156 -43.83 -23.09 9.83
CA THR A 156 -45.24 -22.98 9.44
C THR A 156 -46.14 -23.48 10.58
N GLU A 157 -47.21 -22.71 10.81
CA GLU A 157 -48.26 -22.92 11.80
C GLU A 157 -49.04 -24.25 11.59
N ILE A 158 -49.42 -24.90 12.68
CA ILE A 158 -50.53 -25.87 12.74
C ILE A 158 -51.44 -25.48 13.92
N PRO A 159 -52.74 -25.22 13.72
CA PRO A 159 -53.67 -24.92 14.81
C PRO A 159 -54.33 -26.22 15.32
N THR A 160 -54.66 -26.31 16.63
CA THR A 160 -55.95 -26.82 17.18
C THR A 160 -55.94 -26.79 18.73
N VAL A 161 -56.64 -25.79 19.28
CA VAL A 161 -57.59 -25.75 20.42
C VAL A 161 -57.48 -26.79 21.57
N ARG A 162 -57.23 -26.30 22.80
CA ARG A 162 -58.05 -26.66 24.00
C ARG A 162 -57.95 -25.59 25.10
N ALA A 163 -59.10 -25.34 25.71
CA ALA A 163 -59.47 -24.16 26.49
C ALA A 163 -59.07 -24.18 27.98
N GLY A 164 -58.93 -22.97 28.54
CA GLY A 164 -59.45 -22.63 29.88
C GLY A 164 -58.44 -22.52 31.02
N SER A 165 -58.01 -21.29 31.35
CA SER A 165 -58.36 -20.62 32.61
C SER A 165 -57.66 -19.26 32.76
N SER A 166 -58.48 -18.25 33.00
CA SER A 166 -58.15 -16.85 33.27
C SER A 166 -57.20 -16.65 34.46
N ARG A 167 -56.27 -15.69 34.37
CA ARG A 167 -56.32 -14.45 35.18
C ARG A 167 -55.21 -13.46 34.76
N LEU A 168 -55.67 -12.31 34.26
CA LEU A 168 -55.18 -10.95 34.48
C LEU A 168 -53.85 -10.80 35.25
N GLN A 169 -52.84 -10.20 34.61
CA GLN A 169 -52.37 -8.85 34.96
C GLN A 169 -51.32 -8.32 33.97
N LEU A 170 -51.66 -7.18 33.34
CA LEU A 170 -50.73 -6.16 32.88
C LEU A 170 -49.71 -5.86 33.99
N ARG A 171 -48.43 -5.67 33.65
CA ARG A 171 -47.75 -4.36 33.81
C ARG A 171 -46.33 -4.40 33.24
N GLU A 172 -45.98 -3.28 32.64
CA GLU A 172 -44.74 -2.94 31.94
C GLU A 172 -43.47 -2.97 32.81
N GLU A 173 -42.35 -3.22 32.12
CA GLU A 173 -40.93 -2.84 32.37
C GLU A 173 -40.71 -1.53 33.16
N PRO A 174 -39.55 -1.30 33.86
CA PRO A 174 -38.30 -0.99 33.13
C PRO A 174 -36.92 -1.20 33.81
N LYS A 175 -35.90 -1.20 32.92
CA LYS A 175 -34.52 -0.64 32.98
C LYS A 175 -33.84 -0.49 34.35
N HIS A 176 -32.66 -1.10 34.48
CA HIS A 176 -31.74 -0.90 35.60
C HIS A 176 -30.60 0.06 35.25
N GLU A 177 -30.70 1.29 35.76
CA GLU A 177 -29.64 2.27 35.88
C GLU A 177 -28.92 2.05 37.23
N ARG A 178 -27.58 1.95 37.24
CA ARG A 178 -26.79 1.84 38.48
C ARG A 178 -26.18 3.19 38.82
N THR A 179 -26.76 3.85 39.82
CA THR A 179 -26.36 5.14 40.37
C THR A 179 -25.20 5.05 41.35
N TYR A 180 -24.46 6.16 41.40
CA TYR A 180 -23.33 6.49 42.26
C TYR A 180 -23.64 6.37 43.77
N GLY A 181 -22.67 5.88 44.54
CA GLY A 181 -22.65 5.87 46.00
C GLY A 181 -21.55 6.79 46.55
N THR A 182 -21.88 7.44 47.65
CA THR A 182 -21.38 8.74 48.12
C THR A 182 -20.21 8.65 49.13
N MET A 183 -19.34 9.66 49.07
CA MET A 183 -18.51 10.29 50.12
C MET A 183 -18.30 9.61 51.49
N GLY A 184 -17.03 9.39 51.85
CA GLY A 184 -16.57 9.26 53.24
C GLY A 184 -15.39 10.20 53.53
N LYS A 185 -15.65 11.32 54.20
CA LYS A 185 -14.64 12.18 54.83
C LYS A 185 -14.21 11.52 56.14
N PHE A 186 -12.91 11.34 56.37
CA PHE A 186 -12.34 11.12 57.69
C PHE A 186 -11.31 12.21 57.98
N LEU A 187 -11.56 12.95 59.06
CA LEU A 187 -10.64 13.86 59.74
C LEU A 187 -9.68 13.06 60.63
N GLY A 188 -8.46 13.56 60.81
CA GLY A 188 -7.75 13.45 62.10
C GLY A 188 -6.28 13.00 62.04
N ALA A 189 -5.36 13.96 62.03
CA ALA A 189 -4.29 14.21 63.02
C ALA A 189 -3.24 15.16 62.40
#